data_AF-A0A920L8I2-F1
#
_entry.id   AF-A0A920L8I2-F1
#
_cell.length_a   1.000
_cell.length_b   1.000
_cell.length_c   1.000
_cell.angle_alpha   90.00
_cell.angle_beta   90.00
_cell.angle_gamma   90.00
#
_symmetry.space_group_name_H-M   'P 1'
#
loop_
_entity.id
_entity.type
_entity.pdbx_description
1 polymer ?
#
loop_
_entity_poly.entity_id
_entity_poly.type
_entity_poly.pdbx_seq_one_letter_code
_entity_poly.pdbx_strand_id
1 'polypeptide(L)'
;MLLVPICPHILSNRPIVIDVNSEVEIKLCESSHTDAYISYDGQINTPFKIDNLVSINKSEIKLNLIQPPDHNYLSILREKLGWGTKPR
;
A
#
# COMPACT_ATOMS: atom_id res chain seq x y z
N MET A 1 -0.81 -4.96 -7.83
CA MET A 1 -0.26 -4.04 -6.81
C MET A 1 -1.06 -2.74 -6.85
N LEU A 2 -1.24 -2.04 -5.72
CA LEU A 2 -2.03 -0.80 -5.64
C LEU A 2 -1.14 0.34 -5.18
N LEU A 3 -1.14 1.46 -5.90
CA LEU A 3 -0.44 2.68 -5.52
C LEU A 3 -1.47 3.74 -5.15
N VAL A 4 -1.37 4.27 -3.94
CA VAL A 4 -2.27 5.31 -3.42
C VAL A 4 -1.44 6.51 -2.99
N PRO A 5 -1.54 7.65 -3.67
CA PRO A 5 -0.86 8.86 -3.22
C PRO A 5 -1.53 9.38 -1.94
N ILE A 6 -0.72 9.76 -0.95
CA ILE A 6 -1.20 10.36 0.30
C ILE A 6 -1.20 11.88 0.13
N CYS A 7 -2.38 12.49 0.28
CA CYS A 7 -2.59 13.95 0.19
C CYS A 7 -1.86 14.63 -1.00
N PRO A 8 -2.04 14.14 -2.25
CA PRO A 8 -1.36 14.74 -3.40
C PRO A 8 -1.83 16.18 -3.62
N HIS A 9 -0.90 17.06 -3.98
CA HIS A 9 -1.21 18.46 -4.31
C HIS A 9 -2.09 18.63 -5.56
N ILE A 10 -2.11 17.63 -6.46
CA ILE A 10 -2.87 17.68 -7.70
C ILE A 10 -4.19 16.94 -7.53
N LEU A 11 -5.32 17.62 -7.79
CA LEU A 11 -6.68 17.11 -7.62
C LEU A 11 -7.03 15.92 -8.53
N SER A 12 -6.29 15.69 -9.60
CA SER A 12 -6.51 14.57 -10.53
C SER A 12 -5.77 13.30 -10.14
N ASN A 13 -4.91 13.32 -9.12
CA ASN A 13 -4.23 12.11 -8.66
C ASN A 13 -5.26 11.13 -8.07
N ARG A 14 -5.22 9.89 -8.55
CA ARG A 14 -6.12 8.80 -8.16
C ARG A 14 -5.32 7.56 -7.79
N PRO A 15 -5.87 6.67 -6.94
CA PRO A 15 -5.33 5.33 -6.77
C PRO A 15 -5.21 4.62 -8.13
N ILE A 16 -4.11 3.91 -8.35
CA ILE A 16 -3.90 3.10 -9.57
C ILE A 16 -3.60 1.65 -9.21
N VAL A 17 -4.25 0.73 -9.93
CA VAL A 17 -3.98 -0.71 -9.85
C VAL A 17 -3.08 -1.08 -11.02
N ILE A 18 -1.95 -1.72 -10.72
CA ILE A 18 -0.99 -2.22 -11.71
C ILE A 18 -0.78 -3.72 -11.54
N ASP A 19 -0.20 -4.37 -12.55
CA ASP A 19 0.09 -5.81 -12.51
C ASP A 19 0.95 -6.15 -11.29
N VAL A 20 0.75 -7.35 -10.73
CA VAL A 20 1.50 -7.77 -9.55
C VAL A 20 2.95 -8.12 -9.87
N ASN A 21 3.27 -8.46 -11.12
CA ASN A 21 4.62 -8.78 -11.58
C ASN A 21 5.35 -7.55 -12.15
N SER A 22 4.73 -6.37 -12.13
CA SER A 22 5.44 -5.12 -12.44
C SER A 22 6.49 -4.80 -11.38
N GLU A 23 7.61 -4.24 -11.82
CA GLU A 23 8.60 -3.60 -10.96
C GLU A 23 8.30 -2.11 -10.86
N VAL A 24 8.33 -1.57 -9.64
CA VAL A 24 8.13 -0.15 -9.37
C VAL A 24 9.36 0.42 -8.71
N GLU A 25 9.94 1.43 -9.35
CA GLU A 25 11.05 2.19 -8.80
C GLU A 25 10.57 3.55 -8.30
N ILE A 26 10.98 3.91 -7.09
CA ILE A 26 10.71 5.22 -6.47
C ILE A 26 12.05 5.87 -6.14
N LYS A 27 12.22 7.11 -6.60
CA LYS A 27 13.34 8.00 -6.26
C LYS A 27 12.80 9.33 -5.74
N LEU A 28 13.49 9.94 -4.77
CA LEU A 28 13.18 11.31 -4.39
C LEU A 28 13.64 12.28 -5.47
N CYS A 29 12.84 13.32 -5.68
CA CYS A 29 13.25 14.44 -6.53
C CYS A 29 14.44 15.17 -5.87
N GLU A 30 15.44 15.56 -6.64
CA GLU A 30 16.63 16.28 -6.15
C GLU A 30 16.27 17.64 -5.54
N SER A 31 15.16 18.24 -5.98
CA SER A 31 14.62 19.48 -5.43
C SER A 31 13.80 19.27 -4.16
N SER A 32 13.73 18.06 -3.61
CA SER A 32 13.01 17.79 -2.37
C SER A 32 13.79 18.35 -1.18
N HIS A 33 13.11 19.16 -0.35
CA HIS A 33 13.67 19.74 0.86
C HIS A 33 13.14 19.06 2.13
N THR A 34 12.50 17.90 2.00
CA THR A 34 11.84 17.18 3.10
C THR A 34 12.46 15.82 3.31
N ASP A 35 12.66 15.45 4.56
CA ASP A 35 13.03 14.08 4.92
C ASP A 35 11.90 13.12 4.53
N ALA A 36 12.26 12.04 3.84
CA ALA A 36 11.33 10.96 3.52
C ALA A 36 11.68 9.71 4.34
N TYR A 37 10.66 8.92 4.62
CA TYR A 37 10.80 7.65 5.33
C TYR A 37 9.98 6.59 4.61
N ILE A 38 10.48 5.36 4.64
CA ILE A 38 9.77 4.18 4.15
C ILE A 38 9.34 3.38 5.37
N SER A 39 8.06 3.05 5.43
CA SER A 39 7.51 2.15 6.44
C SER A 39 7.09 0.81 5.82
N TYR A 40 7.44 -0.27 6.50
CA TYR A 40 7.01 -1.63 6.16
C TYR A 40 5.96 -2.07 7.18
N ASP A 41 4.75 -2.38 6.71
CA ASP A 41 3.58 -2.75 7.54
C ASP A 41 3.30 -1.81 8.73
N GLY A 42 3.74 -0.54 8.64
CA GLY A 42 3.63 0.45 9.70
C GLY A 42 4.53 0.23 10.93
N GLN A 43 5.49 -0.70 10.87
CA GLN A 43 6.32 -1.08 12.03
C GLN A 43 7.74 -0.49 11.97
N ILE A 44 8.40 -0.55 10.81
CA ILE A 44 9.81 -0.19 10.66
C ILE A 44 9.91 1.05 9.79
N ASN A 45 10.38 2.16 10.33
CA ASN A 45 10.65 3.39 9.58
C ASN A 45 12.14 3.46 9.22
N THR A 46 12.43 3.45 7.92
CA THR A 46 13.79 3.62 7.40
C THR A 46 13.93 4.97 6.72
N PRO A 47 14.98 5.77 7.03
CA PRO A 47 15.24 7.02 6.32
C PRO A 47 15.45 6.77 4.83
N PHE A 48 14.80 7.56 3.98
CA PHE A 48 14.92 7.49 2.53
C PHE A 48 15.57 8.77 2.03
N LYS A 49 16.76 8.64 1.42
CA LYS A 49 17.58 9.79 0.99
C LYS A 49 17.52 9.99 -0.53
N ILE A 50 17.92 11.17 -0.99
CA ILE A 50 17.92 11.57 -2.41
C ILE A 50 18.69 10.60 -3.31
N ASP A 51 19.81 10.07 -2.81
CA ASP A 51 20.66 9.13 -3.57
C ASP A 51 20.14 7.69 -3.55
N ASN A 52 19.02 7.42 -2.87
CA ASN A 52 18.47 6.08 -2.77
C ASN A 52 17.43 5.82 -3.86
N LEU A 53 17.40 4.57 -4.32
CA LEU A 53 16.37 4.03 -5.19
C LEU A 53 15.66 2.90 -4.44
N VAL A 54 14.34 2.94 -4.41
CA VAL A 54 13.52 1.87 -3.84
C VAL A 54 12.89 1.11 -4.99
N SER A 55 13.23 -0.17 -5.12
CA SER A 55 12.53 -1.10 -6.01
C SER A 55 11.50 -1.90 -5.21
N ILE A 56 10.27 -1.94 -5.72
CA ILE A 56 9.14 -2.66 -5.17
C ILE A 56 8.71 -3.69 -6.22
N ASN A 57 8.75 -4.95 -5.83
CA ASN A 57 8.29 -6.07 -6.65
C ASN A 57 7.60 -7.13 -5.78
N LYS A 58 6.94 -8.07 -6.43
CA LYS A 58 6.30 -9.21 -5.76
C LYS A 58 7.36 -10.17 -5.24
N SER A 59 7.34 -10.38 -3.92
CA SER A 59 8.16 -11.40 -3.26
C SER A 59 7.88 -12.81 -3.80
N GLU A 60 8.95 -13.59 -3.93
CA GLU A 60 8.87 -15.04 -4.20
C GLU A 60 8.35 -15.82 -2.99
N ILE A 61 8.57 -15.28 -1.78
CA ILE A 61 8.13 -15.87 -0.52
C ILE A 61 6.66 -15.50 -0.29
N LYS A 62 5.82 -16.51 -0.09
CA LYS A 62 4.39 -16.35 0.17
C LYS A 62 4.02 -16.77 1.58
N LEU A 63 3.11 -16.01 2.19
CA LEU A 63 2.49 -16.39 3.45
C LEU A 63 1.38 -17.42 3.20
N ASN A 64 1.50 -18.58 3.83
CA ASN A 64 0.47 -19.61 3.80
C ASN A 64 -0.50 -19.39 4.96
N LEU A 65 -1.76 -19.08 4.66
CA LEU A 65 -2.81 -18.86 5.64
C LEU A 65 -3.76 -20.06 5.69
N ILE A 66 -4.09 -20.54 6.88
CA ILE A 66 -5.14 -21.55 7.08
C ILE A 66 -6.49 -20.83 7.08
N GLN A 67 -7.42 -21.28 6.23
CA GLN A 67 -8.78 -20.75 6.17
C GLN A 67 -9.77 -21.74 6.79
N PRO A 68 -10.49 -21.35 7.84
CA PRO A 68 -11.61 -22.14 8.36
C PRO A 68 -12.71 -22.34 7.30
N PRO A 69 -13.49 -23.44 7.35
CA PRO A 69 -14.56 -23.71 6.38
C PRO A 69 -15.60 -22.59 6.26
N ASP A 70 -15.91 -21.92 7.38
CA ASP A 70 -16.90 -20.83 7.45
C ASP A 70 -16.30 -19.45 7.12
N HIS A 71 -15.05 -19.39 6.65
CA HIS A 71 -14.38 -18.13 6.33
C HIS A 71 -14.93 -17.50 5.04
N ASN A 72 -15.74 -16.45 5.20
CA ASN A 72 -16.22 -15.64 4.08
C ASN A 72 -15.62 -14.23 4.13
N TYR A 73 -14.67 -13.97 3.23
CA TYR A 73 -13.96 -12.69 3.14
C TYR A 73 -14.89 -11.47 3.04
N LEU A 74 -15.91 -11.53 2.17
CA LEU A 74 -16.82 -10.40 1.96
C LEU A 74 -17.76 -10.17 3.14
N SER A 75 -18.15 -11.23 3.85
CA SER A 75 -18.92 -11.08 5.10
C SER A 75 -18.08 -10.40 6.19
N ILE A 76 -16.82 -10.81 6.36
CA ILE A 76 -15.88 -10.19 7.30
C ILE A 76 -15.67 -8.71 6.94
N LEU A 77 -15.49 -8.40 5.65
CA LEU A 77 -15.29 -7.03 5.19
C LEU A 77 -16.52 -6.14 5.51
N ARG A 78 -17.74 -6.65 5.27
CA ARG A 78 -18.97 -5.93 5.58
C ARG A 78 -19.13 -5.66 7.07
N GLU A 79 -18.84 -6.65 7.91
CA GLU A 79 -18.90 -6.50 9.36
C GLU A 79 -17.90 -5.45 9.84
N LYS A 80 -16.64 -5.55 9.42
CA LYS A 80 -15.56 -4.64 9.85
C LYS A 80 -15.77 -3.19 9.41
N LEU A 81 -16.33 -2.98 8.23
CA LEU A 81 -16.57 -1.64 7.67
C LEU A 81 -18.00 -1.13 7.91
N GLY A 82 -18.86 -1.91 8.57
CA GLY A 82 -20.26 -1.55 8.80
C GLY A 82 -21.08 -1.40 7.51
N TRP A 83 -20.72 -2.09 6.43
CA TRP A 83 -21.40 -1.93 5.14
C TRP A 83 -22.74 -2.66 5.10
N GLY A 84 -23.79 -1.95 4.68
CA GLY A 84 -25.13 -2.52 4.51
C GLY A 84 -25.96 -2.59 5.79
N THR A 85 -25.46 -2.05 6.91
CA THR A 85 -26.26 -1.80 8.12
C THR A 85 -26.94 -0.44 8.01
N LYS A 86 -28.12 -0.28 8.64
CA LYS A 86 -28.74 1.04 8.77
C LYS A 86 -27.83 1.93 9.65
N PRO A 87 -27.48 3.15 9.23
CA PRO A 87 -26.80 4.09 10.11
C PRO A 87 -27.66 4.28 11.37
N ARG A 88 -27.02 4.20 12.54
CA ARG A 88 -27.64 4.54 13.82
C ARG A 88 -27.71 6.05 14.00
#